data_AF-A0A8C6EB00-F1
#
_entry.id   AF-A0A8C6EB00-F1
#
_cell.length_a   1.000
_cell.length_b   1.000
_cell.length_c   1.000
_cell.angle_alpha   90.00
_cell.angle_beta   90.00
_cell.angle_gamma   90.00
#
_symmetry.space_group_name_H-M   'P 1'
#
loop_
_entity.id
_entity.type
_entity.pdbx_description
1 polymer ?
#
loop_
_entity_poly.entity_id
_entity_poly.type
_entity_poly.pdbx_seq_one_letter_code
_entity_poly.pdbx_strand_id
1 'polypeptide(L)'
;MPQTARKSTGGKARRKQLATKATHKSAPSTGGVKKPHRYRPGTVAVCEIRRYQKSTELLIRKLPFQRLVREIAQDFKTDLFFKKKKFSSSCYW
;
A
#
# COMPACT_ATOMS: atom_id res chain seq x y z
N MET A 1 13.94 -22.68 43.39
CA MET A 1 14.51 -21.68 42.47
C MET A 1 15.59 -22.35 41.61
N PRO A 2 15.31 -22.81 40.38
CA PRO A 2 16.35 -23.17 39.43
C PRO A 2 16.62 -21.99 38.48
N GLN A 3 17.82 -21.44 38.59
CA GLN A 3 18.31 -20.35 37.75
C GLN A 3 18.83 -20.96 36.44
N THR A 4 18.12 -20.77 35.33
CA THR A 4 18.60 -21.25 34.02
C THR A 4 19.69 -20.33 33.50
N ALA A 5 20.84 -20.90 33.18
CA ALA A 5 21.95 -20.19 32.56
C ALA A 5 21.51 -19.45 31.28
N ARG A 6 21.68 -18.13 31.25
CA ARG A 6 21.46 -17.31 30.06
C ARG A 6 22.63 -17.51 29.09
N LYS A 7 22.32 -17.88 27.85
CA LYS A 7 23.28 -17.87 26.74
C LYS A 7 23.69 -16.42 26.45
N SER A 8 24.99 -16.13 26.54
CA SER A 8 25.55 -14.83 26.18
C SER A 8 25.51 -14.67 24.66
N THR A 9 24.78 -13.64 24.21
CA THR A 9 24.88 -13.13 22.84
C THR A 9 26.25 -12.50 22.65
N GLY A 10 27.19 -13.27 22.09
CA GLY A 10 28.42 -12.74 21.50
C GLY A 10 28.07 -11.93 20.26
N GLY A 11 27.91 -10.61 20.43
CA GLY A 11 27.71 -9.67 19.33
C GLY A 11 28.88 -9.74 18.37
N LYS A 12 28.61 -10.11 17.12
CA LYS A 12 29.60 -10.15 16.04
C LYS A 12 30.14 -8.73 15.82
N ALA A 13 31.44 -8.54 16.02
CA ALA A 13 32.11 -7.26 15.87
C ALA A 13 31.88 -6.65 14.47
N ARG A 14 31.62 -5.34 14.40
CA ARG A 14 31.35 -4.60 13.16
C ARG A 14 32.63 -4.44 12.34
N ARG A 15 32.92 -5.41 11.46
CA ARG A 15 33.98 -5.26 10.46
C ARG A 15 33.51 -4.32 9.34
N LYS A 16 34.07 -3.10 9.26
CA LYS A 16 33.94 -2.25 8.06
C LYS A 16 34.62 -2.95 6.88
N GLN A 17 33.89 -3.25 5.81
CA GLN A 17 34.45 -3.51 4.49
C GLN A 17 33.51 -2.97 3.39
N LEU A 18 34.09 -2.01 2.64
CA LEU A 18 34.04 -1.75 1.20
C LEU A 18 32.77 -2.13 0.41
N ALA A 19 32.32 -1.17 -0.41
CA ALA A 19 31.13 -1.20 -1.26
C ALA A 19 30.88 -2.55 -1.92
N THR A 20 29.77 -3.18 -1.57
CA THR A 20 29.24 -4.37 -2.21
C THR A 20 28.14 -3.95 -3.18
N LYS A 21 28.35 -4.19 -4.48
CA LYS A 21 27.29 -4.20 -5.50
C LYS A 21 26.12 -5.03 -4.98
N ALA A 22 24.92 -4.44 -4.98
CA ALA A 22 23.70 -5.14 -4.56
C ALA A 22 23.35 -6.23 -5.58
N THR A 23 23.86 -7.44 -5.39
CA THR A 23 23.26 -8.64 -5.95
C THR A 23 21.96 -8.89 -5.18
N HIS A 24 20.82 -8.70 -5.84
CA HIS A 24 19.53 -9.13 -5.31
C HIS A 24 19.64 -10.58 -4.86
N LYS A 25 19.09 -10.89 -3.68
CA LYS A 25 19.07 -12.24 -3.11
C LYS A 25 18.45 -13.22 -4.12
N SER A 26 19.27 -13.93 -4.86
CA SER A 26 18.89 -15.14 -5.57
C SER A 26 18.61 -16.24 -4.53
N ALA A 27 17.68 -17.12 -4.90
CA ALA A 27 17.04 -18.09 -4.01
C ALA A 27 18.04 -18.90 -3.16
N PRO A 28 17.66 -19.35 -1.94
CA PRO A 28 18.45 -20.32 -1.21
C PRO A 28 18.61 -21.58 -2.07
N SER A 29 19.84 -21.84 -2.51
CA SER A 29 20.23 -23.14 -3.03
C SER A 29 20.15 -24.13 -1.87
N THR A 30 19.35 -25.18 -2.03
CA THR A 30 19.11 -26.28 -1.07
C THR A 30 18.16 -25.93 0.11
N GLY A 31 16.88 -26.27 -0.07
CA GLY A 31 15.83 -26.21 0.95
C GLY A 31 14.63 -25.38 0.50
N GLY A 32 13.49 -26.03 0.26
CA GLY A 32 12.33 -25.51 -0.48
C GLY A 32 11.95 -24.06 -0.18
N VAL A 33 11.60 -23.33 -1.25
CA VAL A 33 11.16 -21.93 -1.21
C VAL A 33 10.04 -21.78 -0.17
N LYS A 34 10.24 -20.93 0.83
CA LYS A 34 9.18 -20.58 1.79
C LYS A 34 7.98 -20.08 1.00
N LYS A 35 6.81 -20.71 1.22
CA LYS A 35 5.56 -20.28 0.58
C LYS A 35 5.37 -18.78 0.82
N PRO A 36 4.99 -18.00 -0.22
CA PRO A 36 4.65 -16.60 -0.02
C PRO A 36 3.62 -16.44 1.09
N HIS A 37 3.84 -15.50 2.00
CA HIS A 37 2.91 -15.23 3.08
C HIS A 37 1.58 -14.74 2.49
N ARG A 38 0.50 -15.47 2.78
CA ARG A 38 -0.87 -15.11 2.40
C ARG A 38 -1.65 -14.74 3.65
N TYR A 39 -2.24 -13.55 3.65
CA TYR A 39 -3.12 -13.11 4.72
C TYR A 39 -4.39 -13.96 4.80
N ARG A 40 -4.94 -14.08 6.01
CA ARG A 40 -6.24 -14.73 6.21
C ARG A 40 -7.32 -13.92 5.49
N PRO A 41 -8.36 -14.57 4.94
CA PRO A 41 -9.52 -13.86 4.40
C PRO A 41 -10.06 -12.90 5.47
N GLY A 42 -10.44 -11.69 5.06
CA GLY A 42 -10.90 -10.63 5.96
C GLY A 42 -9.80 -9.74 6.55
N THR A 43 -8.55 -10.21 6.69
CA THR A 43 -7.47 -9.38 7.25
C THR A 43 -7.20 -8.14 6.41
N VAL A 44 -7.12 -8.30 5.08
CA VAL A 44 -6.89 -7.18 4.16
C VAL A 44 -8.11 -6.25 4.11
N ALA A 45 -9.32 -6.81 4.08
CA ALA A 45 -10.56 -6.03 4.06
C ALA A 45 -10.70 -5.12 5.30
N VAL A 46 -10.44 -5.64 6.50
CA VAL A 46 -10.48 -4.83 7.73
C VAL A 46 -9.42 -3.73 7.72
N CYS A 47 -8.22 -4.01 7.20
CA CYS A 47 -7.18 -2.98 7.03
C CYS A 47 -7.61 -1.88 6.05
N GLU A 48 -8.25 -2.24 4.94
CA GLU A 48 -8.75 -1.29 3.94
C GLU A 48 -9.90 -0.42 4.48
N ILE A 49 -10.85 -1.01 5.21
CA ILE A 49 -11.94 -0.26 5.87
C ILE A 49 -11.35 0.79 6.81
N ARG A 50 -10.40 0.40 7.67
CA ARG A 50 -9.74 1.33 8.60
C ARG A 50 -8.95 2.42 7.87
N ARG A 51 -8.33 2.10 6.74
CA ARG A 51 -7.60 3.07 5.90
C ARG A 51 -8.55 4.12 5.33
N TYR A 52 -9.64 3.69 4.68
CA TYR A 52 -10.58 4.58 4.00
C TYR A 52 -11.51 5.36 4.94
N GLN A 53 -11.72 4.90 6.17
CA GLN A 53 -12.41 5.69 7.18
C GLN A 53 -11.52 6.77 7.80
N LYS A 54 -10.19 6.62 7.71
CA LYS A 54 -9.23 7.60 8.23
C LYS A 54 -8.88 8.69 7.24
N SER A 55 -8.86 8.38 5.94
CA SER A 55 -8.60 9.34 4.87
C SER A 55 -9.89 9.74 4.16
N THR A 56 -9.87 10.90 3.50
CA THR A 56 -10.99 11.38 2.66
C THR A 56 -10.60 11.41 1.17
N GLU A 57 -9.76 10.47 0.75
CA GLU A 57 -9.35 10.37 -0.65
C GLU A 57 -10.46 9.82 -1.55
N LEU A 58 -10.49 10.26 -2.80
CA LEU A 58 -11.46 9.76 -3.78
C LEU A 58 -11.12 8.31 -4.14
N LEU A 59 -12.05 7.40 -3.87
CA LEU A 59 -11.91 5.97 -4.18
C LEU A 59 -12.00 5.69 -5.70
N ILE A 60 -12.68 6.57 -6.43
CA ILE A 60 -12.84 6.47 -7.89
C ILE A 60 -11.86 7.44 -8.56
N ARG A 61 -11.18 6.97 -9.62
CA ARG A 61 -10.25 7.79 -10.41
C ARG A 61 -10.97 9.01 -11.00
N LYS A 62 -10.34 10.19 -10.89
CA LYS A 62 -10.93 11.47 -11.30
C LYS A 62 -11.30 11.53 -12.78
N LEU A 63 -10.40 11.10 -13.68
CA LEU A 63 -10.60 11.24 -15.13
C LEU A 63 -11.77 10.40 -15.70
N PRO A 64 -11.89 9.08 -15.42
CA PRO A 64 -13.03 8.31 -15.93
C PRO A 64 -14.35 8.79 -15.32
N PHE A 65 -14.38 9.17 -14.04
CA PHE A 65 -15.56 9.75 -13.42
C PHE A 65 -15.97 11.08 -14.07
N GLN A 66 -15.00 11.95 -14.36
CA GLN A 66 -15.26 13.22 -15.06
C GLN A 66 -15.81 12.99 -16.48
N ARG A 67 -15.33 11.98 -17.21
CA ARG A 67 -15.86 11.64 -18.55
C ARG A 67 -17.31 11.20 -18.47
N LEU A 68 -17.62 10.29 -17.55
CA LEU A 68 -18.98 9.81 -17.32
C LEU A 68 -19.96 10.94 -16.99
N VAL A 69 -19.56 11.86 -16.11
CA VAL A 69 -20.42 12.99 -15.73
C VAL A 69 -20.68 13.93 -16.91
N ARG A 70 -19.70 14.09 -17.82
CA ARG A 70 -19.87 14.89 -19.04
C ARG A 70 -20.78 14.21 -20.06
N GLU A 71 -20.64 12.90 -20.22
CA GLU A 71 -21.50 12.09 -21.09
C GLU A 71 -22.96 12.24 -20.70
N ILE A 72 -23.30 11.97 -19.43
CA ILE A 72 -24.66 12.10 -18.91
C ILE A 72 -25.17 13.55 -19.05
N ALA A 73 -24.32 14.54 -18.76
CA ALA A 73 -24.74 15.95 -18.84
C ALA A 73 -25.04 16.42 -20.26
N GLN A 74 -24.32 15.87 -21.26
CA GLN A 74 -24.53 16.19 -22.67
C GLN A 74 -25.93 15.81 -23.13
N ASP A 75 -26.49 14.72 -22.59
CA ASP A 75 -27.84 14.24 -22.92
C ASP A 75 -28.95 15.21 -22.47
N PHE A 76 -28.67 16.08 -21.49
CA PHE A 76 -29.62 17.07 -20.98
C PHE A 76 -29.41 18.48 -21.57
N LYS A 77 -28.16 18.91 -21.73
CA LYS A 77 -27.82 20.23 -22.29
C LYS A 77 -26.39 20.24 -22.83
N THR A 78 -26.26 20.61 -24.10
CA THR A 78 -25.00 20.55 -24.84
C THR A 78 -23.94 21.57 -24.41
N ASP A 79 -24.33 22.67 -23.74
CA ASP A 79 -23.44 23.80 -23.39
C ASP A 79 -23.08 23.87 -21.90
N LEU A 80 -23.04 22.72 -21.21
CA LEU A 80 -22.69 22.67 -19.79
C LEU A 80 -21.18 22.75 -19.57
N PHE A 81 -20.70 23.89 -19.07
CA PHE A 81 -19.30 24.08 -18.70
C PHE A 81 -19.02 23.69 -17.24
N PHE A 82 -18.13 22.70 -17.04
CA PHE A 82 -17.74 22.25 -15.71
C PHE A 82 -16.50 22.97 -15.17
N LYS A 83 -16.60 23.59 -13.98
CA LYS A 83 -15.45 24.14 -13.25
C LYS A 83 -14.52 23.03 -12.77
N LYS A 84 -13.20 23.18 -13.00
CA LYS A 84 -12.16 22.19 -12.59
C LYS A 84 -12.21 21.81 -11.10
N LYS A 85 -12.57 22.76 -10.22
CA LYS A 85 -12.67 22.53 -8.76
C LYS A 85 -13.72 21.47 -8.36
N LYS A 86 -14.74 21.26 -9.20
CA LYS A 86 -15.90 20.41 -8.89
C LYS A 86 -15.56 18.92 -8.78
N PHE A 87 -14.47 18.48 -9.41
CA PHE A 87 -14.00 17.08 -9.37
C PHE A 87 -12.70 16.89 -8.58
N SER A 88 -12.18 17.94 -7.94
CA SER A 88 -10.88 17.92 -7.26
C SER A 88 -10.94 18.22 -5.77
N SER A 89 -12.08 18.65 -5.24
CA SER A 89 -12.21 19.09 -3.84
C SER A 89 -12.47 17.91 -2.91
N SER A 90 -11.64 17.79 -1.88
CA SER A 90 -11.93 16.93 -0.72
C SER A 90 -13.01 17.60 0.13
N CYS A 91 -14.08 16.86 0.44
CA CYS A 91 -15.10 17.28 1.38
C CYS A 91 -14.54 17.07 2.79
N TYR A 92 -14.29 18.16 3.52
CA TYR A 92 -13.98 18.12 4.94
C TYR A 92 -15.32 18.02 5.70
N TRP A 93 -15.43 17.07 6.62
CA TRP A 93 -16.54 16.97 7.58
C TRP A 93 -16.27 17.88 8.77
#